data_AF-A0A6N8UPY2-F1
#
_entry.id   AF-A0A6N8UPY2-F1
#
_cell.length_a   1.000
_cell.length_b   1.000
_cell.length_c   1.000
_cell.angle_alpha   90.00
_cell.angle_beta   90.00
_cell.angle_gamma   90.00
#
_symmetry.space_group_name_H-M   'P 1'
#
loop_
_entity.id
_entity.type
_entity.pdbx_description
1 polymer ?
#
loop_
_entity_poly.entity_id
_entity_poly.type
_entity_poly.pdbx_seq_one_letter_code
_entity_poly.pdbx_strand_id
1 'polypeptide(L)'
;MKVLLESVVEWIGKCVAWLVLLMAFVTVIVVARRYIFQAGGEIYLQESVIYMHSLMFMFGLSYAMKHDGHVRVDLFYSRFSPRSKALVDIAGHILFLIPTCLVIAIFSLEYVAASWRDFEGSREVG
;
A
#
# COMPACT_ATOMS: atom_id res chain seq x y z
N MET A 1 12.06 -17.13 15.94
CA MET A 1 12.01 -15.79 15.30
C MET A 1 11.40 -15.82 13.90
N LYS A 2 11.91 -16.61 12.95
CA LYS A 2 11.35 -16.69 11.57
C LYS A 2 9.85 -17.07 11.53
N VAL A 3 9.47 -18.12 12.25
CA VAL A 3 8.07 -18.59 12.32
C VAL A 3 7.12 -17.52 12.87
N LEU A 4 7.57 -16.70 13.83
CA LEU A 4 6.76 -15.62 14.40
C LEU A 4 6.49 -14.53 13.36
N LEU A 5 7.53 -14.07 12.65
CA LEU A 5 7.40 -13.05 11.60
C LEU A 5 6.46 -13.53 10.47
N GLU A 6 6.63 -14.75 10.02
CA GLU A 6 5.78 -15.35 8.97
C GLU A 6 4.31 -15.45 9.42
N SER A 7 4.07 -15.73 10.70
CA SER A 7 2.72 -15.82 11.27
C SER A 7 2.06 -14.46 11.42
N VAL A 8 2.83 -13.43 11.83
CA VAL A 8 2.35 -12.05 11.92
C VAL A 8 1.99 -11.52 10.54
N VAL A 9 2.86 -11.71 9.54
CA VAL A 9 2.58 -11.30 8.14
C VAL A 9 1.34 -12.01 7.60
N GLU A 10 1.18 -13.30 7.89
CA GLU A 10 -0.01 -14.06 7.49
C GLU A 10 -1.30 -13.49 8.07
N TRP A 11 -1.28 -13.22 9.37
CA TRP A 11 -2.44 -12.72 10.10
C TRP A 11 -2.81 -11.31 9.63
N ILE A 12 -1.84 -10.40 9.57
CA ILE A 12 -2.06 -9.03 9.10
C ILE A 12 -2.61 -9.04 7.66
N GLY A 13 -2.01 -9.83 6.76
CA GLY A 13 -2.47 -9.91 5.37
C GLY A 13 -3.92 -10.37 5.24
N LYS A 14 -4.31 -11.41 6.00
CA LYS A 14 -5.70 -11.90 6.05
C LYS A 14 -6.67 -10.89 6.65
N CYS A 15 -6.27 -10.19 7.70
CA CYS A 15 -7.09 -9.13 8.31
C CYS A 15 -7.31 -7.97 7.33
N VAL A 16 -6.24 -7.51 6.69
CA VAL A 16 -6.26 -6.37 5.76
C VAL A 16 -7.00 -6.70 4.46
N ALA A 17 -7.05 -7.97 4.04
CA ALA A 17 -7.83 -8.39 2.87
C ALA A 17 -9.33 -8.03 2.99
N TRP A 18 -9.89 -7.97 4.20
CA TRP A 18 -11.27 -7.53 4.42
C TRP A 18 -11.51 -6.06 4.09
N LEU A 19 -10.45 -5.22 4.08
CA LEU A 19 -10.56 -3.83 3.67
C LEU A 19 -11.01 -3.70 2.21
N VAL A 20 -10.75 -4.69 1.34
CA VAL A 20 -11.26 -4.66 -0.05
C VAL A 20 -12.78 -4.64 -0.08
N LEU A 21 -13.42 -5.49 0.72
CA LEU A 21 -14.88 -5.58 0.78
C LEU A 21 -15.48 -4.31 1.38
N LEU A 22 -14.85 -3.81 2.46
CA LEU A 22 -15.28 -2.55 3.08
C LEU A 22 -15.10 -1.36 2.13
N MET A 23 -13.97 -1.27 1.44
CA MET A 23 -13.68 -0.24 0.46
C MET A 23 -14.68 -0.27 -0.68
N ALA A 24 -14.97 -1.45 -1.25
CA ALA A 24 -15.99 -1.59 -2.29
C ALA A 24 -17.37 -1.12 -1.82
N PHE A 25 -17.76 -1.46 -0.59
CA PHE A 25 -19.01 -1.00 0.00
C PHE A 25 -19.05 0.54 0.16
N VAL A 26 -17.98 1.14 0.67
CA VAL A 26 -17.88 2.61 0.80
C VAL A 26 -17.91 3.27 -0.59
N THR A 27 -17.23 2.72 -1.59
CA THR A 27 -17.28 3.24 -2.97
C THR A 27 -18.70 3.19 -3.54
N VAL A 28 -19.46 2.12 -3.27
CA VAL A 28 -20.88 2.05 -3.67
C VAL A 28 -21.69 3.16 -3.01
N ILE A 29 -21.46 3.45 -1.72
CA ILE A 29 -22.11 4.57 -1.02
C ILE A 29 -21.77 5.89 -1.70
N VAL A 30 -20.48 6.15 -1.98
CA VAL A 30 -20.04 7.38 -2.65
C VAL A 30 -20.74 7.57 -4.00
N VAL A 31 -20.80 6.51 -4.82
CA VAL A 31 -21.47 6.53 -6.13
C VAL A 31 -22.97 6.73 -5.96
N ALA A 32 -23.63 6.01 -5.05
CA ALA A 32 -25.06 6.13 -4.81
C ALA A 32 -25.43 7.55 -4.35
N ARG A 33 -24.68 8.13 -3.42
CA ARG A 33 -24.90 9.50 -2.94
C ARG A 33 -24.76 10.52 -4.08
N ARG A 34 -23.67 10.43 -4.85
CA ARG A 34 -23.41 11.33 -5.96
C ARG A 34 -24.49 11.28 -7.05
N TYR A 35 -24.91 10.08 -7.46
CA TYR A 35 -25.79 9.94 -8.64
C TYR A 35 -27.29 9.79 -8.32
N ILE A 36 -27.64 9.14 -7.22
CA ILE A 36 -29.05 8.89 -6.86
C ILE A 36 -29.59 10.03 -6.01
N PHE A 37 -28.85 10.41 -4.97
CA PHE A 37 -29.28 11.43 -4.02
C PHE A 37 -28.88 12.85 -4.44
N GLN A 38 -28.12 12.99 -5.55
CA GLN A 38 -27.55 14.25 -6.03
C GLN A 38 -26.83 15.03 -4.91
N ALA A 39 -26.32 14.29 -3.92
CA ALA A 39 -25.62 14.79 -2.76
C ALA A 39 -24.23 14.18 -2.81
N GLY A 40 -23.25 14.99 -3.16
CA GLY A 40 -21.83 14.67 -3.08
C GLY A 40 -21.13 15.74 -2.26
N GLY A 41 -19.82 15.65 -2.12
CA GLY A 41 -19.07 16.60 -1.30
C GLY A 41 -18.41 15.98 -0.08
N GLU A 42 -18.69 14.72 0.26
CA GLU A 42 -18.18 14.10 1.49
C GLU A 42 -16.71 13.70 1.35
N ILE A 43 -15.84 14.66 1.60
CA ILE A 43 -14.38 14.49 1.65
C ILE A 43 -13.99 13.28 2.50
N TYR A 44 -14.62 13.09 3.66
CA TYR A 44 -14.30 11.98 4.57
C TYR A 44 -14.57 10.59 3.96
N LEU A 45 -15.58 10.44 3.12
CA LEU A 45 -15.84 9.15 2.45
C LEU A 45 -14.78 8.87 1.39
N GLN A 46 -14.42 9.88 0.60
CA GLN A 46 -13.36 9.74 -0.41
C GLN A 46 -12.00 9.42 0.23
N GLU A 47 -11.62 10.19 1.26
CA GLU A 47 -10.41 9.96 2.06
C GLU A 47 -10.38 8.56 2.68
N SER A 48 -11.51 8.07 3.18
CA SER A 48 -11.58 6.72 3.75
C SER A 48 -11.23 5.63 2.73
N VAL A 49 -11.63 5.78 1.46
CA VAL A 49 -11.29 4.86 0.37
C VAL A 49 -9.79 4.90 0.11
N ILE A 50 -9.19 6.08 0.07
CA ILE A 50 -7.74 6.27 -0.14
C ILE A 50 -6.94 5.62 0.99
N TYR A 51 -7.34 5.83 2.25
CA TYR A 51 -6.65 5.24 3.39
C TYR A 51 -6.82 3.72 3.45
N MET A 52 -8.01 3.18 3.17
CA MET A 52 -8.22 1.73 3.08
C MET A 52 -7.34 1.11 1.98
N HIS A 53 -7.27 1.75 0.81
CA HIS A 53 -6.41 1.31 -0.28
C HIS A 53 -4.93 1.34 0.11
N SER A 54 -4.49 2.43 0.77
CA SER A 54 -3.10 2.62 1.19
C SER A 54 -2.66 1.55 2.20
N LEU A 55 -3.49 1.28 3.22
CA LEU A 55 -3.25 0.21 4.19
C LEU A 55 -3.21 -1.16 3.50
N MET A 56 -4.16 -1.41 2.59
CA MET A 56 -4.19 -2.64 1.80
C MET A 56 -2.91 -2.84 1.00
N PHE A 57 -2.41 -1.79 0.34
CA PHE A 57 -1.21 -1.89 -0.49
C PHE A 57 0.05 -2.10 0.36
N MET A 58 0.21 -1.33 1.45
CA MET A 58 1.39 -1.42 2.32
C MET A 58 1.52 -2.81 2.97
N PHE A 59 0.44 -3.33 3.55
CA PHE A 59 0.49 -4.64 4.22
C PHE A 59 0.35 -5.80 3.23
N GLY A 60 -0.47 -5.64 2.19
CA GLY A 60 -0.66 -6.64 1.15
C GLY A 60 0.61 -6.93 0.35
N LEU A 61 1.50 -5.94 0.17
CA LEU A 61 2.79 -6.15 -0.47
C LEU A 61 3.64 -7.18 0.30
N SER A 62 3.72 -7.07 1.62
CA SER A 62 4.48 -8.02 2.45
C SER A 62 3.91 -9.44 2.38
N TYR A 63 2.58 -9.57 2.32
CA TYR A 63 1.88 -10.84 2.15
C TYR A 63 2.14 -11.45 0.77
N ALA A 64 2.07 -10.64 -0.28
CA ALA A 64 2.35 -11.06 -1.65
C ALA A 64 3.82 -11.48 -1.84
N MET A 65 4.76 -10.75 -1.24
CA MET A 65 6.18 -11.11 -1.25
C MET A 65 6.45 -12.44 -0.55
N LYS A 66 5.80 -12.69 0.60
CA LYS A 66 5.91 -13.98 1.31
C LYS A 66 5.43 -15.17 0.45
N HIS A 67 4.39 -14.97 -0.36
CA HIS A 67 3.81 -16.00 -1.22
C HIS A 67 4.34 -16.01 -2.65
N ASP A 68 5.42 -15.28 -2.92
CA ASP A 68 6.00 -15.12 -4.27
C ASP A 68 5.01 -14.60 -5.33
N GLY A 69 3.90 -14.00 -4.90
CA GLY A 69 2.81 -13.49 -5.74
C GLY A 69 2.99 -12.06 -6.23
N HIS A 70 4.07 -11.39 -5.83
CA HIS A 70 4.42 -10.08 -6.36
C HIS A 70 4.88 -10.22 -7.82
N VAL A 71 4.29 -9.44 -8.72
CA VAL A 71 4.59 -9.50 -10.16
C VAL A 71 6.05 -9.12 -10.39
N ARG A 72 6.84 -10.05 -10.94
CA ARG A 72 8.25 -9.86 -11.30
C ARG A 72 8.42 -10.05 -12.81
N VAL A 73 9.35 -9.30 -13.40
CA VAL A 73 9.66 -9.42 -14.82
C VAL A 73 10.66 -10.58 -15.02
N ASP A 74 10.14 -11.79 -15.21
CA ASP A 74 10.90 -13.04 -15.02
C ASP A 74 11.49 -13.68 -16.29
N LEU A 75 12.02 -12.89 -17.24
CA LEU A 75 12.66 -13.49 -18.43
C LEU A 75 13.99 -14.21 -18.11
N PHE A 76 14.81 -13.62 -17.23
CA PHE A 76 16.12 -14.17 -16.85
C PHE A 76 16.12 -14.81 -15.47
N TYR A 77 15.33 -14.28 -14.54
CA TYR A 77 15.26 -14.72 -13.14
C TYR A 77 14.80 -16.19 -13.01
N SER A 78 13.90 -16.64 -13.89
CA SER A 78 13.40 -18.03 -13.90
C SER A 78 14.50 -19.08 -14.08
N ARG A 79 15.60 -18.76 -14.78
CA ARG A 79 16.72 -19.67 -15.07
C ARG A 79 17.81 -19.67 -13.98
N PHE A 80 17.71 -18.80 -12.98
CA PHE A 80 18.74 -18.65 -11.96
C PHE A 80 18.68 -19.73 -10.88
N SER A 81 19.85 -20.10 -10.35
CA SER A 81 19.96 -20.97 -9.18
C SER A 81 19.35 -20.29 -7.93
N PRO A 82 18.93 -21.03 -6.90
CA PRO A 82 18.37 -20.44 -5.68
C PRO A 82 19.29 -19.39 -5.02
N ARG A 83 20.61 -19.60 -5.08
CA ARG A 83 21.60 -18.64 -4.54
C ARG A 83 21.67 -17.36 -5.38
N SER A 84 21.65 -17.49 -6.70
CA SER A 84 21.67 -16.36 -7.62
C SER A 84 20.40 -15.51 -7.49
N LYS A 85 19.23 -16.15 -7.33
CA LYS A 85 17.96 -15.48 -7.04
C LYS A 85 18.03 -14.64 -5.78
N ALA A 86 18.44 -15.25 -4.66
CA ALA A 86 18.58 -14.55 -3.38
C ALA A 86 19.56 -13.36 -3.45
N LEU A 87 20.66 -13.50 -4.20
CA LEU A 87 21.64 -12.43 -4.36
C LEU A 87 21.09 -11.26 -5.19
N VAL A 88 20.38 -11.55 -6.28
CA VAL A 88 19.70 -10.52 -7.09
C VAL A 88 18.62 -9.82 -6.28
N ASP A 89 17.82 -10.56 -5.50
CA ASP A 89 16.79 -9.98 -4.65
C ASP A 89 17.43 -9.04 -3.62
N ILE A 90 18.43 -9.50 -2.85
CA ILE A 90 19.11 -8.67 -1.85
C ILE A 90 19.74 -7.43 -2.49
N ALA A 91 20.44 -7.60 -3.62
CA ALA A 91 21.04 -6.47 -4.34
C ALA A 91 19.97 -5.48 -4.82
N GLY A 92 18.86 -5.96 -5.36
CA GLY A 92 17.75 -5.12 -5.80
C GLY A 92 17.11 -4.33 -4.66
N HIS A 93 16.94 -4.96 -3.49
CA HIS A 93 16.41 -4.28 -2.31
C HIS A 93 17.37 -3.22 -1.78
N ILE A 94 18.67 -3.51 -1.73
CA ILE A 94 19.68 -2.58 -1.20
C ILE A 94 19.97 -1.42 -2.16
N LEU A 95 20.01 -1.68 -3.47
CA LEU A 95 20.39 -0.68 -4.46
C LEU A 95 19.22 0.18 -4.97
N PHE A 96 18.00 -0.37 -4.98
CA PHE A 96 16.83 0.32 -5.52
C PHE A 96 15.77 0.58 -4.46
N LEU A 97 15.28 -0.46 -3.77
CA LEU A 97 14.15 -0.29 -2.85
C LEU A 97 14.49 0.63 -1.67
N ILE A 98 15.55 0.31 -0.90
CA ILE A 98 15.92 1.05 0.30
C ILE A 98 16.27 2.51 -0.03
N PRO A 99 17.10 2.82 -1.04
CA PRO A 99 17.42 4.21 -1.38
C PRO A 99 16.17 5.00 -1.81
N THR A 100 15.29 4.41 -2.62
CA THR A 100 14.04 5.06 -3.01
C THR A 100 13.14 5.34 -1.79
N CYS A 101 13.00 4.37 -0.88
CA CYS A 101 12.26 4.56 0.36
C CYS A 101 12.86 5.67 1.23
N LEU A 102 14.20 5.73 1.34
CA LEU A 102 14.89 6.78 2.11
C LEU A 102 14.69 8.16 1.50
N VAL A 103 14.79 8.29 0.18
CA VAL A 103 14.51 9.55 -0.54
C VAL A 103 13.07 9.99 -0.25
N ILE A 104 12.09 9.12 -0.47
CA ILE A 104 10.68 9.45 -0.20
C ILE A 104 10.51 9.86 1.26
N ALA A 105 11.04 9.09 2.22
CA ALA A 105 10.90 9.38 3.64
C ALA A 105 11.51 10.74 4.00
N ILE A 106 12.76 11.01 3.64
CA ILE A 106 13.46 12.24 4.00
C ILE A 106 12.76 13.47 3.41
N PHE A 107 12.48 13.45 2.10
CA PHE A 107 11.88 14.61 1.44
C PHE A 107 10.41 14.80 1.81
N SER A 108 9.66 13.73 2.13
CA SER A 108 8.27 13.86 2.56
C SER A 108 8.11 14.54 3.93
N LEU A 109 9.11 14.43 4.82
CA LEU A 109 9.02 15.00 6.17
C LEU A 109 8.88 16.53 6.17
N GLU A 110 9.52 17.22 5.24
CA GLU A 110 9.38 18.68 5.11
C GLU A 110 7.95 19.07 4.71
N TYR A 111 7.36 18.35 3.75
CA TYR A 111 5.96 18.54 3.36
C TYR A 111 5.00 18.23 4.51
N VAL A 112 5.23 17.15 5.25
CA VAL A 112 4.41 16.78 6.42
C VAL A 112 4.50 17.86 7.51
N ALA A 113 5.69 18.38 7.78
CA ALA A 113 5.90 19.41 8.79
C ALA A 113 5.26 20.76 8.39
N ALA A 114 5.26 21.11 7.09
CA ALA A 114 4.56 22.27 6.57
C ALA A 114 3.04 22.11 6.68
N SER A 115 2.50 20.99 6.20
CA SER A 115 1.08 20.65 6.26
C SER A 115 0.51 20.74 7.69
N TRP A 116 1.26 20.23 8.68
CA TRP A 116 0.86 20.30 10.09
C TRP A 116 0.91 21.70 10.69
N ARG A 117 1.86 22.54 10.23
CA ARG A 117 1.98 23.93 10.69
C ARG A 117 0.85 24.80 10.17
N ASP A 118 0.44 24.56 8.92
CA ASP A 118 -0.56 25.35 8.22
C ASP A 118 -1.99 24.82 8.45
N PHE A 119 -2.14 23.72 9.21
CA PHE A 119 -3.39 22.99 9.38
C PHE A 119 -4.07 22.70 8.02
N GLU A 120 -3.27 22.22 7.07
CA GLU A 120 -3.72 21.93 5.71
C GLU A 120 -4.84 20.87 5.71
N GLY A 121 -5.93 21.18 5.02
CA GLY A 121 -7.05 20.27 4.84
C GLY A 121 -6.87 19.33 3.66
N SER A 122 -7.77 18.35 3.54
CA SER A 122 -7.81 17.43 2.40
C SER A 122 -7.94 18.19 1.07
N ARG A 123 -7.24 17.68 0.06
CA ARG A 123 -7.29 18.15 -1.33
C ARG A 123 -8.38 17.46 -2.15
N GLU A 124 -9.08 16.48 -1.57
CA GLU A 124 -10.11 15.73 -2.26
C GLU A 124 -11.31 16.63 -2.57
N VAL A 125 -11.77 16.54 -3.81
CA VAL A 125 -12.95 17.25 -4.28
C VAL A 125 -14.15 16.33 -4.11
N GLY A 126 -14.95 16.61 -3.09
CA GLY A 126 -16.16 15.84 -2.78
C GLY A 126 -17.16 15.77 -3.94
#